data_AF-A0A0J7Z3C4-F1
#
_entry.id   AF-A0A0J7Z3C4-F1
#
_cell.length_a   1.000
_cell.length_b   1.000
_cell.length_c   1.000
_cell.angle_alpha   90.00
_cell.angle_beta   90.00
_cell.angle_gamma   90.00
#
_symmetry.space_group_name_H-M   'P 1'
#
loop_
_entity.id
_entity.type
_entity.pdbx_description
1 polymer ?
#
loop_
_entity_poly.entity_id
_entity_poly.type
_entity_poly.pdbx_seq_one_letter_code
_entity_poly.pdbx_strand_id
1 'polypeptide(L)'
;MIDHARDLVSVREATDRLLTAAAKLDNASVTEPSRLPGWSRGHVLAHLARNADALVNVLEGRPMYVSAKARDADIERDAPRPLDVHLTDVRESAARFQEAGATPADWSRTVELRNGVTDAAARVPFRRWVEVELHHVDLGIGYELEDVPAEFVEREIDFLTDRFTGHPDVPSSRLTDGTRAWSTGREAGAPEVTVQGSAPDLLGWLAGRRDGAGLTVEDGTLPSLPPL
;
A
#
# COMPACT_ATOMS: atom_id res chain seq x y z
N MET A 1 -13.38 10.78 -5.32
CA MET A 1 -14.30 9.91 -6.09
C MET A 1 -13.47 8.78 -6.67
N ILE A 2 -13.94 7.54 -6.59
CA ILE A 2 -13.21 6.38 -7.12
C ILE A 2 -13.30 6.41 -8.64
N ASP A 3 -12.15 6.43 -9.32
CA ASP A 3 -12.04 6.38 -10.77
C ASP A 3 -11.06 5.26 -11.13
N HIS A 4 -11.59 4.06 -11.30
CA HIS A 4 -10.80 2.85 -11.56
C HIS A 4 -9.90 2.99 -12.81
N ALA A 5 -10.35 3.71 -13.84
CA ALA A 5 -9.61 3.87 -15.08
C ALA A 5 -8.42 4.81 -14.91
N ARG A 6 -8.62 5.93 -14.19
CA ARG A 6 -7.52 6.81 -13.77
C ARG A 6 -6.55 6.06 -12.85
N ASP A 7 -7.07 5.29 -11.89
CA ASP A 7 -6.24 4.53 -10.96
C ASP A 7 -5.39 3.47 -11.66
N LEU A 8 -5.90 2.81 -12.71
CA LEU A 8 -5.12 1.90 -13.54
C LEU A 8 -3.94 2.59 -14.24
N VAL A 9 -4.14 3.82 -14.72
CA VAL A 9 -3.04 4.64 -15.27
C VAL A 9 -1.99 4.91 -14.19
N SER A 10 -2.40 5.32 -12.99
CA SER A 10 -1.49 5.54 -11.87
C SER A 10 -0.71 4.29 -11.48
N VAL A 11 -1.37 3.12 -11.45
CA VAL A 11 -0.69 1.83 -11.20
C VAL A 11 0.39 1.55 -12.23
N ARG A 12 0.11 1.79 -13.52
CA ARG A 12 1.09 1.59 -14.59
C ARG A 12 2.31 2.48 -14.39
N GLU A 13 2.08 3.77 -14.18
CA GLU A 13 3.16 4.76 -13.98
C GLU A 13 3.99 4.46 -12.73
N ALA A 14 3.35 4.07 -11.63
CA ALA A 14 4.03 3.63 -10.41
C ALA A 14 4.87 2.37 -10.64
N THR A 15 4.34 1.39 -11.38
CA THR A 15 5.04 0.14 -11.70
C THR A 15 6.25 0.39 -12.60
N ASP A 16 6.11 1.24 -13.62
CA ASP A 16 7.21 1.58 -14.53
C ASP A 16 8.35 2.29 -13.78
N ARG A 17 8.00 3.20 -12.86
CA ARG A 17 8.98 3.88 -11.99
C ARG A 17 9.70 2.89 -11.07
N LEU A 18 8.98 1.98 -10.43
CA LEU A 18 9.55 0.93 -9.59
C LEU A 18 10.49 0.03 -10.39
N LEU A 19 10.06 -0.46 -11.56
CA LEU A 19 10.89 -1.32 -12.42
C LEU A 19 12.16 -0.59 -12.89
N THR A 20 12.05 0.69 -13.23
CA THR A 20 13.19 1.52 -13.64
C THR A 20 14.21 1.69 -12.51
N ALA A 21 13.75 1.87 -11.27
CA ALA A 21 14.63 1.97 -10.11
C ALA A 21 15.25 0.61 -9.76
N ALA A 22 14.44 -0.45 -9.69
CA ALA A 22 14.89 -1.80 -9.35
C ALA A 22 15.86 -2.39 -10.39
N ALA A 23 15.76 -2.00 -11.66
CA ALA A 23 16.69 -2.43 -12.72
C ALA A 23 18.13 -1.96 -12.54
N LYS A 24 18.38 -1.02 -11.61
CA LYS A 24 19.74 -0.54 -11.26
C LYS A 24 20.42 -1.39 -10.19
N LEU A 25 19.69 -2.32 -9.58
CA LEU A 25 20.22 -3.23 -8.57
C LEU A 25 21.03 -4.35 -9.22
N ASP A 26 21.70 -5.14 -8.39
CA ASP A 26 22.31 -6.41 -8.77
C ASP A 26 21.73 -7.56 -7.94
N ASN A 27 22.13 -8.80 -8.26
CA ASN A 27 21.67 -9.99 -7.55
C ASN A 27 22.06 -9.99 -6.06
N ALA A 28 23.17 -9.34 -5.68
CA ALA A 28 23.56 -9.22 -4.27
C ALA A 28 22.56 -8.33 -3.52
N SER A 29 22.21 -7.18 -4.10
CA SER A 29 21.25 -6.21 -3.56
C SER A 29 19.86 -6.79 -3.33
N VAL A 30 19.44 -7.79 -4.14
CA VAL A 30 18.16 -8.51 -3.96
C VAL A 30 18.13 -9.30 -2.65
N THR A 31 19.28 -9.82 -2.22
CA THR A 31 19.39 -10.61 -0.99
C THR A 31 19.51 -9.76 0.27
N GLU A 32 19.86 -8.48 0.12
CA GLU A 32 19.97 -7.56 1.24
C GLU A 32 18.59 -7.23 1.86
N PRO A 33 18.56 -6.82 3.14
CA PRO A 33 17.34 -6.40 3.81
C PRO A 33 16.63 -5.26 3.08
N SER A 34 15.29 -5.36 3.03
CA SER A 34 14.40 -4.24 2.77
C SER A 34 14.15 -3.47 4.07
N ARG A 35 13.30 -2.44 4.03
CA ARG A 35 12.84 -1.74 5.23
C ARG A 35 11.80 -2.53 6.03
N LEU A 36 11.20 -3.56 5.43
CA LEU A 36 10.24 -4.42 6.12
C LEU A 36 11.00 -5.45 6.98
N PRO A 37 10.67 -5.59 8.28
CA PRO A 37 11.32 -6.54 9.16
C PRO A 37 11.28 -7.97 8.61
N GLY A 38 12.44 -8.60 8.51
CA GLY A 38 12.58 -9.99 8.06
C GLY A 38 12.47 -10.20 6.54
N TRP A 39 12.22 -9.15 5.75
CA TRP A 39 12.08 -9.26 4.30
C TRP A 39 13.32 -8.71 3.58
N SER A 40 13.88 -9.49 2.66
CA SER A 40 14.84 -8.96 1.68
C SER A 40 14.13 -8.17 0.58
N ARG A 41 14.88 -7.43 -0.23
CA ARG A 41 14.32 -6.78 -1.43
C ARG A 41 13.68 -7.80 -2.40
N GLY A 42 14.24 -9.00 -2.48
CA GLY A 42 13.65 -10.12 -3.21
C GLY A 42 12.29 -10.56 -2.68
N HIS A 43 12.05 -10.53 -1.37
CA HIS A 43 10.73 -10.80 -0.79
C HIS A 43 9.71 -9.74 -1.22
N VAL A 44 10.11 -8.47 -1.20
CA VAL A 44 9.25 -7.35 -1.63
C VAL A 44 8.87 -7.48 -3.11
N LEU A 45 9.85 -7.77 -3.99
CA LEU A 45 9.60 -7.96 -5.42
C LEU A 45 8.73 -9.19 -5.71
N ALA A 46 8.97 -10.32 -5.04
CA ALA A 46 8.14 -11.51 -5.12
C ALA A 46 6.69 -11.21 -4.67
N HIS A 47 6.53 -10.54 -3.53
CA HIS A 47 5.22 -10.12 -3.03
C HIS A 47 4.49 -9.23 -4.02
N LEU A 48 5.15 -8.24 -4.61
CA LEU A 48 4.54 -7.36 -5.61
C LEU A 48 4.02 -8.13 -6.83
N ALA A 49 4.74 -9.16 -7.28
CA ALA A 49 4.26 -10.01 -8.37
C ALA A 49 3.04 -10.86 -7.94
N ARG A 50 3.14 -11.55 -6.80
CA ARG A 50 2.05 -12.39 -6.27
C ARG A 50 0.80 -11.58 -5.88
N ASN A 51 0.95 -10.34 -5.43
CA ASN A 51 -0.15 -9.42 -5.16
C ASN A 51 -0.90 -9.04 -6.46
N ALA A 52 -0.19 -8.78 -7.56
CA ALA A 52 -0.84 -8.51 -8.85
C ALA A 52 -1.65 -9.73 -9.32
N ASP A 53 -1.07 -10.93 -9.25
CA ASP A 53 -1.76 -12.19 -9.57
C ASP A 53 -3.03 -12.37 -8.72
N ALA A 54 -2.92 -12.07 -7.43
CA ALA A 54 -4.01 -12.19 -6.49
C ALA A 54 -5.14 -11.18 -6.77
N LEU A 55 -4.81 -9.96 -7.16
CA LEU A 55 -5.83 -8.97 -7.53
C LEU A 55 -6.47 -9.25 -8.89
N VAL A 56 -5.75 -9.90 -9.83
CA VAL A 56 -6.37 -10.47 -11.04
C VAL A 56 -7.44 -11.51 -10.66
N ASN A 57 -7.12 -12.42 -9.73
CA ASN A 57 -8.11 -13.39 -9.24
C ASN A 57 -9.37 -12.69 -8.70
N VAL A 58 -9.21 -11.64 -7.89
CA VAL A 58 -10.32 -10.84 -7.34
C VAL A 58 -11.18 -10.21 -8.44
N LEU A 59 -10.54 -9.60 -9.44
CA LEU A 59 -11.23 -8.99 -10.59
C LEU A 59 -11.99 -10.01 -11.45
N GLU A 60 -11.56 -11.27 -11.45
CA GLU A 60 -12.22 -12.37 -12.13
C GLU A 60 -13.23 -13.14 -11.25
N GLY A 61 -13.43 -12.71 -10.00
CA GLY A 61 -14.38 -13.36 -9.08
C GLY A 61 -13.86 -14.66 -8.44
N ARG A 62 -12.55 -14.84 -8.42
CA ARG A 62 -11.84 -15.95 -7.75
C ARG A 62 -11.28 -15.49 -6.40
N PRO A 63 -11.04 -16.40 -5.43
CA PRO A 63 -10.40 -16.04 -4.17
C PRO A 63 -9.04 -15.35 -4.41
N MET A 64 -8.76 -14.29 -3.65
CA MET A 64 -7.51 -13.52 -3.77
C MET A 64 -6.28 -14.45 -3.63
N TYR A 65 -6.27 -15.31 -2.63
CA TYR A 65 -5.27 -16.36 -2.43
C TYR A 65 -5.96 -17.69 -2.13
N VAL A 66 -5.31 -18.80 -2.48
CA VAL A 66 -5.75 -20.16 -2.09
C VAL A 66 -5.78 -20.30 -0.56
N SER A 67 -4.76 -19.76 0.12
CA SER A 67 -4.70 -19.63 1.57
C SER A 67 -3.58 -18.67 1.96
N ALA A 68 -3.57 -18.18 3.20
CA ALA A 68 -2.45 -17.40 3.74
C ALA A 68 -1.13 -18.19 3.66
N LYS A 69 -1.15 -19.49 4.01
CA LYS A 69 0.02 -20.36 3.94
C LYS A 69 0.58 -20.50 2.52
N ALA A 70 -0.31 -20.62 1.52
CA ALA A 70 0.12 -20.73 0.13
C ALA A 70 0.79 -19.43 -0.35
N ARG A 71 0.19 -18.27 -0.03
CA ARG A 71 0.78 -16.96 -0.32
C ARG A 71 2.18 -16.84 0.28
N ASP A 72 2.32 -17.12 1.57
CA ASP A 72 3.58 -16.95 2.27
C ASP A 72 4.64 -17.91 1.71
N ALA A 73 4.26 -19.17 1.43
CA ALA A 73 5.16 -20.14 0.79
C ALA A 73 5.60 -19.72 -0.62
N ASP A 74 4.71 -19.09 -1.41
CA ASP A 74 5.05 -18.57 -2.73
C ASP A 74 6.09 -17.44 -2.64
N ILE A 75 5.91 -16.51 -1.69
CA ILE A 75 6.85 -15.40 -1.48
C ILE A 75 8.21 -15.92 -1.02
N GLU A 76 8.25 -16.80 -0.02
CA GLU A 76 9.51 -17.39 0.50
C GLU A 76 10.27 -18.16 -0.57
N ARG A 77 9.55 -18.96 -1.38
CA ARG A 77 10.16 -19.72 -2.49
C ARG A 77 10.76 -18.79 -3.55
N ASP A 78 10.10 -17.67 -3.83
CA ASP A 78 10.45 -16.80 -4.97
C ASP A 78 11.44 -15.68 -4.59
N ALA A 79 11.53 -15.32 -3.31
CA ALA A 79 12.45 -14.30 -2.80
C ALA A 79 13.92 -14.47 -3.24
N PRO A 80 14.54 -15.66 -3.25
CA PRO A 80 15.95 -15.83 -3.62
C PRO A 80 16.22 -15.84 -5.14
N ARG A 81 15.20 -15.59 -5.99
CA ARG A 81 15.39 -15.55 -7.44
C ARG A 81 16.35 -14.43 -7.88
N PRO A 82 17.06 -14.61 -9.00
CA PRO A 82 17.83 -13.53 -9.62
C PRO A 82 16.99 -12.30 -9.97
N LEU A 83 17.63 -11.12 -10.01
CA LEU A 83 16.98 -9.84 -10.27
C LEU A 83 16.23 -9.81 -11.61
N ASP A 84 16.82 -10.33 -12.68
CA ASP A 84 16.20 -10.35 -14.01
C ASP A 84 14.90 -11.16 -14.02
N VAL A 85 14.85 -12.24 -13.24
CA VAL A 85 13.62 -13.04 -13.02
C VAL A 85 12.59 -12.22 -12.26
N HIS A 86 12.97 -11.52 -11.19
CA HIS A 86 12.04 -10.64 -10.45
C HIS A 86 11.48 -9.50 -11.32
N LEU A 87 12.33 -8.82 -12.08
CA LEU A 87 11.91 -7.73 -12.97
C LEU A 87 10.95 -8.23 -14.06
N THR A 88 11.17 -9.44 -14.56
CA THR A 88 10.27 -10.08 -15.53
C THR A 88 8.94 -10.45 -14.88
N ASP A 89 8.95 -11.09 -13.72
CA ASP A 89 7.74 -11.52 -13.01
C ASP A 89 6.86 -10.32 -12.60
N VAL A 90 7.46 -9.25 -12.06
CA VAL A 90 6.74 -8.01 -11.73
C VAL A 90 6.13 -7.36 -12.98
N ARG A 91 6.86 -7.33 -14.11
CA ARG A 91 6.34 -6.77 -15.37
C ARG A 91 5.18 -7.57 -15.92
N GLU A 92 5.31 -8.90 -15.97
CA GLU A 92 4.28 -9.78 -16.54
C GLU A 92 3.02 -9.86 -15.67
N SER A 93 3.17 -9.95 -14.35
CA SER A 93 2.03 -9.90 -13.42
C SER A 93 1.33 -8.54 -13.45
N ALA A 94 2.07 -7.43 -13.55
CA ALA A 94 1.48 -6.11 -13.71
C ALA A 94 0.73 -5.95 -15.05
N ALA A 95 1.26 -6.51 -16.14
CA ALA A 95 0.57 -6.50 -17.44
C ALA A 95 -0.76 -7.27 -17.37
N ARG A 96 -0.78 -8.45 -16.73
CA ARG A 96 -2.01 -9.21 -16.50
C ARG A 96 -3.01 -8.45 -15.62
N PHE A 97 -2.54 -7.73 -14.60
CA PHE A 97 -3.39 -6.84 -13.80
C PHE A 97 -4.00 -5.71 -14.63
N GLN A 98 -3.21 -5.07 -15.50
CA GLN A 98 -3.70 -4.01 -16.40
C GLN A 98 -4.77 -4.54 -17.37
N GLU A 99 -4.57 -5.73 -17.94
CA GLU A 99 -5.55 -6.36 -18.83
C GLU A 99 -6.86 -6.69 -18.10
N ALA A 100 -6.78 -7.32 -16.92
CA ALA A 100 -7.94 -7.61 -16.09
C ALA A 100 -8.68 -6.32 -15.65
N GLY A 101 -7.93 -5.27 -15.30
CA GLY A 101 -8.45 -3.97 -14.92
C GLY A 101 -9.13 -3.21 -16.07
N ALA A 102 -8.67 -3.39 -17.31
CA ALA A 102 -9.25 -2.73 -18.48
C ALA A 102 -10.47 -3.48 -19.05
N THR A 103 -10.71 -4.71 -18.61
CA THR A 103 -11.83 -5.52 -19.09
C THR A 103 -13.16 -4.95 -18.60
N PRO A 104 -14.16 -4.72 -19.47
CA PRO A 104 -15.48 -4.25 -19.05
C PRO A 104 -16.13 -5.19 -18.03
N ALA A 105 -16.56 -4.64 -16.90
CA ALA A 105 -17.18 -5.38 -15.81
C ALA A 105 -18.16 -4.49 -15.03
N ASP A 106 -18.95 -5.10 -14.14
CA ASP A 106 -19.66 -4.35 -13.10
C ASP A 106 -18.65 -3.90 -12.03
N TRP A 107 -18.22 -2.64 -12.13
CA TRP A 107 -17.27 -2.03 -11.19
C TRP A 107 -17.88 -1.69 -9.82
N SER A 108 -19.21 -1.75 -9.70
CA SER A 108 -19.91 -1.52 -8.43
C SER A 108 -20.03 -2.79 -7.57
N ARG A 109 -19.80 -3.97 -8.18
CA ARG A 109 -19.91 -5.26 -7.48
C ARG A 109 -18.97 -5.32 -6.28
N THR A 110 -19.45 -5.93 -5.19
CA THR A 110 -18.63 -6.25 -4.03
C THR A 110 -17.63 -7.35 -4.38
N VAL A 111 -16.39 -7.18 -3.92
CA VAL A 111 -15.31 -8.15 -4.00
C VAL A 111 -14.77 -8.45 -2.61
N GLU A 112 -14.23 -9.65 -2.43
CA GLU A 112 -13.54 -10.04 -1.20
C GLU A 112 -12.02 -10.00 -1.42
N LEU A 113 -11.32 -9.31 -0.53
CA LEU A 113 -9.88 -9.24 -0.43
C LEU A 113 -9.39 -10.20 0.67
N ARG A 114 -8.17 -10.01 1.16
CA ARG A 114 -7.62 -10.82 2.24
C ARG A 114 -8.39 -10.60 3.57
N ASN A 115 -8.44 -11.64 4.41
CA ASN A 115 -8.99 -11.61 5.77
C ASN A 115 -10.48 -11.20 5.85
N GLY A 116 -11.28 -11.50 4.83
CA GLY A 116 -12.71 -11.19 4.80
C GLY A 116 -13.02 -9.70 4.61
N VAL A 117 -12.01 -8.88 4.31
CA VAL A 117 -12.22 -7.48 3.92
C VAL A 117 -12.97 -7.45 2.60
N THR A 118 -14.09 -6.74 2.54
CA THR A 118 -14.84 -6.53 1.30
C THR A 118 -14.69 -5.10 0.82
N ASP A 119 -14.74 -4.91 -0.50
CA ASP A 119 -14.63 -3.60 -1.14
C ASP A 119 -15.42 -3.58 -2.46
N ALA A 120 -15.60 -2.41 -3.08
CA ALA A 120 -16.10 -2.33 -4.45
C ALA A 120 -15.00 -2.71 -5.45
N ALA A 121 -15.32 -3.42 -6.53
CA ALA A 121 -14.35 -3.77 -7.57
C ALA A 121 -13.60 -2.54 -8.11
N ALA A 122 -14.29 -1.40 -8.24
CA ALA A 122 -13.70 -0.12 -8.66
C ALA A 122 -12.52 0.34 -7.79
N ARG A 123 -12.41 -0.12 -6.53
CA ARG A 123 -11.33 0.27 -5.61
C ARG A 123 -10.09 -0.59 -5.73
N VAL A 124 -10.15 -1.73 -6.41
CA VAL A 124 -9.01 -2.65 -6.56
C VAL A 124 -7.79 -2.00 -7.23
N PRO A 125 -7.93 -1.17 -8.29
CA PRO A 125 -6.79 -0.42 -8.83
C PRO A 125 -6.12 0.51 -7.82
N PHE A 126 -6.89 1.23 -6.99
CA PHE A 126 -6.32 2.04 -5.92
C PHE A 126 -5.57 1.17 -4.91
N ARG A 127 -6.15 0.02 -4.49
CA ARG A 127 -5.45 -0.95 -3.61
C ARG A 127 -4.12 -1.40 -4.20
N ARG A 128 -4.07 -1.68 -5.51
CA ARG A 128 -2.83 -2.03 -6.19
C ARG A 128 -1.84 -0.87 -6.22
N TRP A 129 -2.32 0.36 -6.40
CA TRP A 129 -1.45 1.54 -6.40
C TRP A 129 -0.76 1.71 -5.05
N VAL A 130 -1.50 1.50 -3.95
CA VAL A 130 -0.95 1.52 -2.58
C VAL A 130 0.18 0.51 -2.40
N GLU A 131 -0.04 -0.73 -2.85
CA GLU A 131 0.99 -1.78 -2.79
C GLU A 131 2.25 -1.37 -3.54
N VAL A 132 2.14 -0.80 -4.74
CA VAL A 132 3.31 -0.44 -5.56
C VAL A 132 4.07 0.75 -4.96
N GLU A 133 3.39 1.83 -4.56
CA GLU A 133 4.05 3.03 -4.03
C GLU A 133 4.74 2.77 -2.70
N LEU A 134 4.01 2.17 -1.75
CA LEU A 134 4.55 1.94 -0.43
C LEU A 134 5.65 0.88 -0.44
N HIS A 135 5.53 -0.16 -1.25
CA HIS A 135 6.60 -1.15 -1.36
C HIS A 135 7.80 -0.67 -2.19
N HIS A 136 7.64 0.33 -3.05
CA HIS A 136 8.80 1.00 -3.64
C HIS A 136 9.62 1.71 -2.56
N VAL A 137 8.96 2.38 -1.61
CA VAL A 137 9.63 2.95 -0.43
C VAL A 137 10.27 1.85 0.41
N ASP A 138 9.56 0.74 0.62
CA ASP A 138 10.03 -0.36 1.44
C ASP A 138 11.27 -1.06 0.87
N LEU A 139 11.48 -1.02 -0.46
CA LEU A 139 12.72 -1.53 -1.07
C LEU A 139 13.97 -0.83 -0.51
N GLY A 140 13.88 0.42 -0.04
CA GLY A 140 15.01 1.14 0.53
C GLY A 140 16.13 1.34 -0.50
N ILE A 141 15.77 1.79 -1.71
CA ILE A 141 16.66 1.98 -2.86
C ILE A 141 16.70 3.44 -3.33
N GLY A 142 16.43 4.38 -2.41
CA GLY A 142 16.46 5.83 -2.66
C GLY A 142 15.15 6.43 -3.19
N TYR A 143 14.03 5.71 -3.05
CA TYR A 143 12.68 6.24 -3.24
C TYR A 143 12.02 6.40 -1.87
N GLU A 144 11.62 7.61 -1.52
CA GLU A 144 11.09 7.97 -0.19
C GLU A 144 9.63 8.42 -0.26
N LEU A 145 8.98 8.60 0.90
CA LEU A 145 7.59 9.08 0.97
C LEU A 145 7.42 10.48 0.36
N GLU A 146 8.48 11.27 0.37
CA GLU A 146 8.56 12.59 -0.28
C GLU A 146 8.53 12.51 -1.81
N ASP A 147 8.90 11.36 -2.41
CA ASP A 147 8.91 11.15 -3.85
C ASP A 147 7.55 10.64 -4.38
N VAL A 148 6.64 10.26 -3.48
CA VAL A 148 5.34 9.72 -3.81
C VAL A 148 4.43 10.84 -4.34
N PRO A 149 3.62 10.61 -5.41
CA PRO A 149 2.76 11.65 -5.96
C PRO A 149 1.83 12.27 -4.92
N ALA A 150 1.69 13.60 -4.90
CA ALA A 150 0.87 14.30 -3.92
C ALA A 150 -0.61 13.84 -3.89
N GLU A 151 -1.18 13.51 -5.06
CA GLU A 151 -2.53 12.94 -5.16
C GLU A 151 -2.64 11.58 -4.44
N PHE A 152 -1.61 10.74 -4.55
CA PHE A 152 -1.58 9.47 -3.82
C PHE A 152 -1.55 9.73 -2.31
N VAL A 153 -0.65 10.61 -1.86
CA VAL A 153 -0.48 10.90 -0.43
C VAL A 153 -1.79 11.35 0.19
N GLU A 154 -2.50 12.29 -0.45
CA GLU A 154 -3.81 12.75 0.01
C GLU A 154 -4.82 11.61 0.10
N ARG A 155 -4.96 10.82 -0.97
CA ARG A 155 -5.96 9.75 -1.03
C ARG A 155 -5.68 8.60 -0.06
N GLU A 156 -4.41 8.30 0.18
CA GLU A 156 -4.03 7.24 1.11
C GLU A 156 -4.16 7.69 2.57
N ILE A 157 -3.90 8.97 2.89
CA ILE A 157 -4.24 9.52 4.20
C ILE A 157 -5.76 9.47 4.43
N ASP A 158 -6.58 9.87 3.45
CA ASP A 158 -8.04 9.72 3.53
C ASP A 158 -8.44 8.27 3.81
N PHE A 159 -7.85 7.32 3.08
CA PHE A 159 -8.16 5.90 3.23
C PHE A 159 -7.76 5.35 4.61
N LEU A 160 -6.56 5.65 5.08
CA LEU A 160 -6.04 5.14 6.36
C LEU A 160 -6.75 5.78 7.55
N THR A 161 -7.11 7.06 7.47
CA THR A 161 -7.90 7.72 8.51
C THR A 161 -9.32 7.17 8.58
N ASP A 162 -9.98 6.95 7.42
CA ASP A 162 -11.30 6.31 7.37
C ASP A 162 -11.28 4.89 7.97
N ARG A 163 -10.21 4.12 7.69
CA ARG A 163 -10.03 2.75 8.22
C ARG A 163 -10.06 2.68 9.75
N PHE A 164 -9.56 3.69 10.45
CA PHE A 164 -9.52 3.72 11.91
C PHE A 164 -10.70 4.48 12.54
N THR A 165 -11.59 5.08 11.73
CA THR A 165 -12.77 5.77 12.23
C THR A 165 -13.69 4.81 12.99
N GLY A 166 -14.11 5.20 14.19
CA GLY A 166 -14.92 4.38 15.09
C GLY A 166 -14.16 3.27 15.81
N HIS A 167 -12.84 3.11 15.57
CA HIS A 167 -12.06 2.07 16.24
C HIS A 167 -11.91 2.39 17.74
N PRO A 168 -12.37 1.52 18.65
CA PRO A 168 -12.43 1.83 20.09
C PRO A 168 -11.04 2.05 20.71
N ASP A 169 -10.03 1.32 20.22
CA ASP A 169 -8.66 1.40 20.75
C ASP A 169 -7.85 2.58 20.18
N VAL A 170 -8.37 3.29 19.18
CA VAL A 170 -7.72 4.49 18.62
C VAL A 170 -8.41 5.71 19.25
N PRO A 171 -7.69 6.61 19.95
CA PRO A 171 -8.28 7.82 20.50
C PRO A 171 -8.89 8.70 19.41
N SER A 172 -9.90 9.48 19.77
CA SER A 172 -10.49 10.47 18.87
C SER A 172 -9.39 11.45 18.47
N SER A 173 -8.93 11.38 17.22
CA SER A 173 -7.71 12.03 16.77
C SER A 173 -8.03 12.98 15.62
N ARG A 174 -7.52 14.21 15.71
CA ARG A 174 -7.46 15.14 14.57
C ARG A 174 -6.06 15.11 13.99
N LEU A 175 -5.95 14.88 12.68
CA LEU A 175 -4.69 14.94 11.94
C LEU A 175 -4.70 16.18 11.06
N THR A 176 -3.57 16.87 10.86
CA THR A 176 -3.51 18.00 9.93
C THR A 176 -2.10 18.22 9.37
N ASP A 177 -2.04 18.58 8.08
CA ASP A 177 -0.79 19.02 7.43
C ASP A 177 -0.67 20.56 7.35
N GLY A 178 -1.56 21.28 8.03
CA GLY A 178 -1.70 22.73 7.96
C GLY A 178 -2.55 23.24 6.79
N THR A 179 -2.85 22.39 5.80
CA THR A 179 -3.73 22.72 4.66
C THR A 179 -5.03 21.93 4.69
N ARG A 180 -4.96 20.66 5.09
CA ARG A 180 -6.07 19.71 5.25
C ARG A 180 -6.12 19.22 6.67
N ALA A 181 -7.27 18.70 7.05
CA ALA A 181 -7.46 18.04 8.33
C ALA A 181 -8.36 16.82 8.18
N TRP A 182 -8.04 15.80 8.96
CA TRP A 182 -8.74 14.52 9.02
C TRP A 182 -9.13 14.23 10.46
N SER A 183 -10.16 13.41 10.62
CA SER A 183 -10.58 12.87 11.91
C SER A 183 -10.58 11.36 11.84
N THR A 184 -10.17 10.71 12.93
CA THR A 184 -10.16 9.24 13.02
C THR A 184 -10.25 8.79 14.49
N GLY A 185 -10.33 7.48 14.70
CA GLY A 185 -10.48 6.86 16.02
C GLY A 185 -11.91 6.86 16.54
N ARG A 186 -12.06 6.54 17.82
CA ARG A 186 -13.37 6.46 18.50
C ARG A 186 -14.14 7.77 18.44
N GLU A 187 -15.45 7.68 18.52
CA GLU A 187 -16.31 8.86 18.60
C GLU A 187 -16.11 9.63 19.91
N ALA A 188 -16.00 10.97 19.82
CA ALA A 188 -15.97 11.87 20.96
C ALA A 188 -16.50 13.27 20.56
N GLY A 189 -16.92 14.07 21.54
CA GLY A 189 -17.45 15.43 21.31
C GLY A 189 -16.39 16.45 20.86
N ALA A 190 -15.11 16.14 21.07
CA ALA A 190 -13.94 16.88 20.61
C ALA A 190 -12.77 15.89 20.40
N PRO A 191 -11.78 16.21 19.54
CA PRO A 191 -10.59 15.38 19.44
C PRO A 191 -9.86 15.36 20.78
N GLU A 192 -9.42 14.18 21.18
CA GLU A 192 -8.62 13.95 22.39
C GLU A 192 -7.14 14.21 22.13
N VAL A 193 -6.71 14.09 20.87
CA VAL A 193 -5.33 14.35 20.44
C VAL A 193 -5.32 15.03 19.07
N THR A 194 -4.44 16.00 18.88
CA THR A 194 -4.16 16.58 17.56
C THR A 194 -2.76 16.22 17.13
N VAL A 195 -2.61 15.64 15.95
CA VAL A 195 -1.35 15.25 15.34
C VAL A 195 -1.10 16.12 14.11
N GLN A 196 0.04 16.78 14.07
CA GLN A 196 0.41 17.71 13.00
C GLN A 196 1.77 17.35 12.41
N GLY A 197 1.91 17.42 11.08
CA GLY A 197 3.17 17.20 10.39
C GLY A 197 3.04 17.36 8.88
N SER A 198 4.11 17.12 8.13
CA SER A 198 4.00 17.11 6.67
C SER A 198 3.11 15.93 6.21
N ALA A 199 2.51 16.04 5.02
CA ALA A 199 1.70 14.94 4.48
C ALA A 199 2.49 13.61 4.34
N PRO A 200 3.77 13.60 3.90
CA PRO A 200 4.62 12.41 3.95
C PRO A 200 4.84 11.85 5.36
N ASP A 201 5.01 12.71 6.38
CA ASP A 201 5.16 12.25 7.77
C ASP A 201 3.88 11.61 8.30
N LEU A 202 2.72 12.23 8.04
CA LEU A 202 1.41 11.70 8.43
C LEU A 202 1.14 10.37 7.73
N LEU A 203 1.37 10.29 6.41
CA LEU A 203 1.26 9.04 5.66
C LEU A 203 2.20 7.97 6.22
N GLY A 204 3.46 8.34 6.49
CA GLY A 204 4.46 7.41 7.02
C GLY A 204 4.04 6.81 8.37
N TRP A 205 3.51 7.64 9.27
CA TRP A 205 2.98 7.16 10.56
C TRP A 205 1.72 6.30 10.39
N LEU A 206 0.73 6.77 9.63
CA LEU A 206 -0.51 6.03 9.36
C LEU A 206 -0.24 4.67 8.70
N ALA A 207 0.75 4.61 7.82
CA ALA A 207 1.15 3.41 7.10
C ALA A 207 2.13 2.52 7.87
N GLY A 208 2.50 2.87 9.12
CA GLY A 208 3.45 2.12 9.94
C GLY A 208 4.90 2.12 9.45
N ARG A 209 5.27 3.11 8.63
CA ARG A 209 6.60 3.26 7.98
C ARG A 209 7.46 4.35 8.62
N ARG A 210 6.88 5.17 9.50
CA ARG A 210 7.58 6.11 10.38
C ARG A 210 7.06 5.93 11.80
N ASP A 211 7.93 6.16 12.77
CA ASP A 211 7.59 6.15 14.20
C ASP A 211 6.86 7.42 14.66
N GLY A 212 6.74 8.40 13.76
CA GLY A 212 6.13 9.70 14.04
C GLY A 212 7.07 10.71 14.68
N ALA A 213 8.39 10.49 14.67
CA ALA A 213 9.36 11.46 15.20
C ALA A 213 9.31 12.84 14.51
N GLY A 214 8.82 12.90 13.26
CA GLY A 214 8.58 14.15 12.52
C GLY A 214 7.24 14.84 12.84
N LEU A 215 6.41 14.25 13.71
CA LEU A 215 5.08 14.76 14.03
C LEU A 215 5.09 15.54 15.34
N THR A 216 4.30 16.61 15.37
CA THR A 216 3.95 17.35 16.59
C THR A 216 2.63 16.81 17.12
N VAL A 217 2.55 16.60 18.43
CA VAL A 217 1.34 16.11 19.10
C VAL A 217 0.89 17.09 20.16
N GLU A 218 -0.38 17.46 20.12
CA GLU A 218 -1.05 18.30 21.11
C GLU A 218 -2.08 17.46 21.88
N ASP A 219 -2.30 17.82 23.15
CA ASP A 219 -3.31 17.24 24.05
C ASP A 219 -3.17 15.73 24.37
N GLY A 220 -2.01 15.13 24.12
CA GLY A 220 -1.76 13.73 24.47
C GLY A 220 -0.41 13.19 24.00
N THR A 221 -0.37 11.88 23.77
CA THR A 221 0.77 11.18 23.15
C THR A 221 0.39 10.68 21.77
N LEU A 222 1.37 10.50 20.88
CA LEU A 222 1.11 9.94 19.55
C LEU A 222 0.37 8.60 19.67
N PRO A 223 -0.79 8.42 19.02
CA PRO A 223 -1.52 7.16 19.10
C PRO A 223 -0.74 5.99 18.53
N SER A 224 -0.83 4.84 19.21
CA SER A 224 -0.42 3.57 18.63
C SER A 224 -1.55 3.07 17.74
N LEU A 225 -1.30 2.96 16.44
CA LEU A 225 -2.30 2.46 15.50
C LEU A 225 -2.26 0.93 15.43
N PRO A 226 -3.41 0.25 15.29
CA PRO A 226 -3.44 -1.16 14.99
C PRO A 226 -2.67 -1.49 13.71
N PRO A 227 -2.06 -2.69 13.60
CA PRO A 227 -1.44 -3.14 12.36
C PRO A 227 -2.42 -3.12 11.18
N LEU A 228 -1.91 -2.80 9.98
CA LEU A 228 -2.70 -2.75 8.74
C LEU A 228 -3.12 -4.12 8.22
#